data_AF-A0A1I0SDR3-F1
#
_entry.id   AF-A0A1I0SDR3-F1
#
_cell.length_a   1.000
_cell.length_b   1.000
_cell.length_c   1.000
_cell.angle_alpha   90.00
_cell.angle_beta   90.00
_cell.angle_gamma   90.00
#
_symmetry.space_group_name_H-M   'P 1'
#
loop_
_entity.id
_entity.type
_entity.pdbx_description
1 polymer ?
#
loop_
_entity_poly.entity_id
_entity_poly.type
_entity_poly.pdbx_seq_one_letter_code
_entity_poly.pdbx_strand_id
1 'polypeptide(L)'
;MSWLYFASVIVSIYLLLLLIGKPDKTTADKILTAWQLFATLHLADLYFVISGRYHQFPYLLGWSGVFPLLHGPFLYLYILHLTAKKRLGLWWLLHFLPVVLISICWLPFLLLPSQEKIRVFDSGLPAFSNLAFFTNITIIVSGVSYITASAILLYRFKRQLKEEFSNTEKISLNWLRYLIGGMGIIWLFVVFYQTPQTIYLSASLFICFIGFFGVRQKTIFKSPVTPQITSAPEKEMAAPVTPSQPVAIKAPITSIKYKGSTLTEDNALKIQEQLKELMEREQLYTNPELTLGDVARTLEIHDAILSQVINSKFGQNFYDYINSLRVEAFKKIVAAPGSKSYTLLSIAFECGFNSKSSFNRNFRKFTGQQPSAYLKDQSPSS
;
A
#
# COMPACT_ATOMS: atom_id res chain seq x y z
N MET A 1 -17.89 31.54 -14.80
CA MET A 1 -17.84 30.27 -14.05
C MET A 1 -17.89 29.03 -14.93
N SER A 2 -18.71 28.98 -15.99
CA SER A 2 -18.80 27.81 -16.90
C SER A 2 -17.48 27.37 -17.55
N TRP A 3 -16.58 28.31 -17.84
CA TRP A 3 -15.26 28.02 -18.41
C TRP A 3 -14.35 27.24 -17.45
N LEU A 4 -14.45 27.45 -16.13
CA LEU A 4 -13.68 26.72 -15.12
C LEU A 4 -14.08 25.24 -15.09
N TYR A 5 -15.38 24.97 -15.11
CA TYR A 5 -15.90 23.60 -15.16
C TYR A 5 -15.51 22.89 -16.48
N PHE A 6 -15.55 23.60 -17.60
CA PHE A 6 -15.09 23.02 -18.86
C PHE A 6 -13.58 22.71 -18.83
N ALA A 7 -12.77 23.62 -18.27
CA ALA A 7 -11.34 23.41 -18.12
C ALA A 7 -11.00 22.20 -17.25
N SER A 8 -11.73 21.93 -16.15
CA SER A 8 -11.51 20.74 -15.33
C SER A 8 -11.81 19.42 -16.06
N VAL A 9 -12.78 19.40 -16.98
CA VAL A 9 -13.02 18.24 -17.85
C VAL A 9 -11.86 18.05 -18.84
N ILE A 10 -11.31 19.13 -19.41
CA ILE A 10 -10.14 19.02 -20.29
C ILE A 10 -8.93 18.49 -19.51
N VAL A 11 -8.68 19.01 -18.30
CA VAL A 11 -7.60 18.56 -17.44
C VAL A 11 -7.76 17.08 -17.06
N SER A 12 -8.98 16.62 -16.77
CA SER A 12 -9.23 15.22 -16.44
C SER A 12 -8.94 14.28 -17.61
N ILE A 13 -9.33 14.67 -18.83
CA ILE A 13 -9.01 13.96 -20.08
C ILE A 13 -7.50 13.93 -20.31
N TYR A 14 -6.80 15.07 -20.13
CA TYR A 14 -5.35 15.11 -20.27
C TYR A 14 -4.65 14.15 -19.29
N LEU A 15 -5.05 14.14 -18.02
CA LEU A 15 -4.53 13.22 -17.01
C LEU A 15 -4.82 11.76 -17.37
N LEU A 16 -6.01 11.46 -17.90
CA LEU A 16 -6.35 10.14 -18.42
C LEU A 16 -5.42 9.72 -19.56
N LEU A 17 -5.16 10.60 -20.53
CA LEU A 17 -4.24 10.33 -21.63
C LEU A 17 -2.80 10.07 -21.14
N LEU A 18 -2.33 10.81 -20.14
CA LEU A 18 -1.03 10.55 -19.51
C LEU A 18 -0.96 9.16 -18.87
N LEU A 19 -2.02 8.74 -18.16
CA LEU A 19 -2.10 7.39 -17.61
C LEU A 19 -2.18 6.32 -18.71
N ILE A 20 -2.87 6.61 -19.82
CA ILE A 20 -2.93 5.72 -20.98
C ILE A 20 -1.55 5.61 -21.66
N GLY A 21 -0.77 6.69 -21.72
CA GLY A 21 0.57 6.72 -22.32
C GLY A 21 1.68 6.12 -21.46
N LYS A 22 1.42 5.76 -20.20
CA LYS A 22 2.42 5.22 -19.28
C LYS A 22 2.99 3.87 -19.80
N PRO A 23 4.31 3.71 -19.97
CA PRO A 23 4.93 2.44 -20.35
C PRO A 23 4.90 1.42 -19.19
N ASP A 24 5.04 0.12 -19.49
CA ASP A 24 5.14 -0.97 -18.50
C ASP A 24 4.02 -1.01 -17.42
N LYS A 25 2.75 -0.83 -17.83
CA LYS A 25 1.63 -0.77 -16.89
C LYS A 25 1.44 -2.06 -16.10
N THR A 26 1.49 -1.94 -14.78
CA THR A 26 1.05 -2.98 -13.85
C THR A 26 -0.47 -3.13 -13.87
N THR A 27 -0.99 -4.20 -13.25
CA THR A 27 -2.43 -4.33 -13.03
C THR A 27 -2.99 -3.18 -12.21
N ALA A 28 -2.24 -2.67 -11.23
CA ALA A 28 -2.66 -1.49 -10.46
C ALA A 28 -2.76 -0.24 -11.34
N ASP A 29 -1.82 -0.03 -12.28
CA ASP A 29 -1.91 1.08 -13.25
C ASP A 29 -3.14 0.94 -14.16
N LYS A 30 -3.50 -0.28 -14.57
CA LYS A 30 -4.71 -0.54 -15.35
C LYS A 30 -5.99 -0.19 -14.57
N ILE A 31 -6.05 -0.59 -13.30
CA ILE A 31 -7.18 -0.26 -12.41
C ILE A 31 -7.27 1.26 -12.21
N LEU A 32 -6.15 1.92 -11.97
CA LEU A 32 -6.12 3.37 -11.81
C LEU A 32 -6.54 4.10 -13.09
N THR A 33 -6.12 3.61 -14.26
CA THR A 33 -6.53 4.16 -15.56
C THR A 33 -8.03 3.98 -15.79
N ALA A 34 -8.57 2.81 -15.48
CA ALA A 34 -10.02 2.56 -15.56
C ALA A 34 -10.78 3.47 -14.59
N TRP A 35 -10.28 3.62 -13.36
CA TRP A 35 -10.88 4.53 -12.38
C TRP A 35 -10.86 5.98 -12.86
N GLN A 36 -9.74 6.45 -13.41
CA GLN A 36 -9.60 7.79 -13.98
C GLN A 36 -10.57 8.01 -15.15
N LEU A 37 -10.78 7.00 -16.00
CA LEU A 37 -11.76 7.06 -17.09
C LEU A 37 -13.17 7.28 -16.52
N PHE A 38 -13.62 6.46 -15.58
CA PHE A 38 -14.95 6.62 -14.99
C PHE A 38 -15.09 7.92 -14.21
N ALA A 39 -14.05 8.37 -13.50
CA ALA A 39 -14.05 9.66 -12.83
C ALA A 39 -14.15 10.82 -13.84
N THR A 40 -13.47 10.71 -14.98
CA THR A 40 -13.56 11.70 -16.07
C THR A 40 -14.96 11.75 -16.68
N LEU A 41 -15.58 10.59 -16.92
CA LEU A 41 -16.97 10.51 -17.40
C LEU A 41 -17.95 11.09 -16.39
N HIS A 42 -17.77 10.80 -15.10
CA HIS A 42 -18.57 11.36 -14.02
C HIS A 42 -18.45 12.90 -13.96
N LEU A 43 -17.23 13.43 -14.07
CA LEU A 43 -17.02 14.88 -14.07
C LEU A 43 -17.63 15.56 -15.31
N ALA A 44 -17.54 14.92 -16.47
CA ALA A 44 -18.17 15.41 -17.69
C ALA A 44 -19.69 15.44 -17.55
N ASP A 45 -20.29 14.39 -16.97
CA ASP A 45 -21.73 14.34 -16.69
C ASP A 45 -22.17 15.45 -15.72
N LEU A 46 -21.45 15.65 -14.61
CA LEU A 46 -21.71 16.76 -13.68
C LEU A 46 -21.58 18.13 -14.37
N TYR A 47 -20.65 18.27 -15.33
CA TYR A 47 -20.52 19.48 -16.13
C TYR A 47 -21.76 19.72 -17.01
N PHE A 48 -22.29 18.68 -17.67
CA PHE A 48 -23.50 18.81 -18.47
C PHE A 48 -24.70 19.25 -17.63
N VAL A 49 -24.83 18.71 -16.41
CA VAL A 49 -25.88 19.08 -15.46
C VAL A 49 -25.72 20.53 -15.01
N ILE A 50 -24.56 20.91 -14.47
CA ILE A 50 -24.36 22.24 -13.87
C ILE A 50 -24.38 23.38 -14.89
N SER A 51 -24.04 23.08 -16.15
CA SER A 51 -24.05 24.06 -17.24
C SER A 51 -25.41 24.18 -17.96
N GLY A 52 -26.41 23.37 -17.59
CA GLY A 52 -27.70 23.33 -18.28
C GLY A 52 -27.65 22.67 -19.67
N ARG A 53 -26.50 22.13 -20.08
CA ARG A 53 -26.33 21.52 -21.42
C ARG A 53 -27.04 20.18 -21.57
N TYR A 54 -27.53 19.59 -20.47
CA TYR A 54 -28.37 18.39 -20.53
C TYR A 54 -29.67 18.60 -21.33
N HIS A 55 -30.14 19.83 -21.52
CA HIS A 55 -31.25 20.11 -22.45
C HIS A 55 -30.89 19.82 -23.92
N GLN A 56 -29.62 19.98 -24.30
CA GLN A 56 -29.12 19.68 -25.65
C GLN A 56 -28.77 18.21 -25.80
N PHE A 57 -28.29 17.57 -24.72
CA PHE A 57 -27.85 16.17 -24.71
C PHE A 57 -28.57 15.34 -23.63
N PRO A 58 -29.90 15.17 -23.73
CA PRO A 58 -30.71 14.52 -22.69
C PRO A 58 -30.43 13.02 -22.53
N TYR A 59 -29.79 12.39 -23.50
CA TYR A 59 -29.38 10.99 -23.41
C TYR A 59 -28.27 10.74 -22.38
N LEU A 60 -27.51 11.77 -22.00
CA LEU A 60 -26.49 11.67 -20.94
C LEU A 60 -27.09 11.85 -19.53
N LEU A 61 -28.31 12.35 -19.42
CA LEU A 61 -28.94 12.65 -18.13
C LEU A 61 -29.30 11.36 -17.36
N GLY A 62 -28.87 11.30 -16.09
CA GLY A 62 -29.19 10.22 -15.14
C GLY A 62 -27.99 9.42 -14.64
N TRP A 63 -26.86 9.45 -15.35
CA TRP A 63 -25.67 8.70 -14.96
C TRP A 63 -24.98 9.24 -13.69
N SER A 64 -25.24 10.51 -13.33
CA SER A 64 -24.80 11.15 -12.08
C SER A 64 -25.24 10.39 -10.83
N GLY A 65 -26.35 9.64 -10.89
CA GLY A 65 -26.81 8.80 -9.79
C GLY A 65 -26.02 7.50 -9.61
N VAL A 66 -25.30 7.05 -10.63
CA VAL A 66 -24.62 5.74 -10.63
C VAL A 66 -23.12 5.88 -10.47
N PHE A 67 -22.49 6.83 -11.17
CA PHE A 67 -21.03 6.98 -11.18
C PHE A 67 -20.39 7.13 -9.78
N PRO A 68 -20.99 7.84 -8.79
CA PRO A 68 -20.41 7.93 -7.46
C PRO A 68 -20.13 6.57 -6.79
N LEU A 69 -20.95 5.55 -7.09
CA LEU A 69 -20.80 4.20 -6.52
C LEU A 69 -19.52 3.48 -6.98
N LEU A 70 -18.93 3.90 -8.10
CA LEU A 70 -17.72 3.27 -8.63
C LEU A 70 -16.46 3.64 -7.83
N HIS A 71 -16.42 4.83 -7.22
CA HIS A 71 -15.17 5.31 -6.62
C HIS A 71 -14.68 4.47 -5.43
N GLY A 72 -15.60 3.98 -4.59
CA GLY A 72 -15.26 3.10 -3.46
C GLY A 72 -14.62 1.78 -3.89
N PRO A 73 -15.29 0.96 -4.72
CA PRO A 73 -14.72 -0.27 -5.29
C PRO A 73 -13.37 -0.05 -5.96
N PHE A 74 -13.22 0.99 -6.78
CA PHE A 74 -11.93 1.26 -7.44
C PHE A 74 -10.81 1.59 -6.45
N LEU A 75 -11.07 2.42 -5.44
CA LEU A 75 -10.10 2.73 -4.38
C LEU A 75 -9.60 1.44 -3.71
N TYR A 76 -10.55 0.59 -3.29
CA TYR A 76 -10.23 -0.65 -2.59
C TYR A 76 -9.46 -1.63 -3.46
N LEU A 77 -9.92 -1.87 -4.70
CA LEU A 77 -9.26 -2.79 -5.63
C LEU A 77 -7.87 -2.33 -6.04
N TYR A 78 -7.68 -1.02 -6.17
CA TYR A 78 -6.37 -0.43 -6.45
C TYR A 78 -5.41 -0.66 -5.28
N ILE A 79 -5.84 -0.41 -4.05
CA ILE A 79 -5.04 -0.67 -2.85
C ILE A 79 -4.75 -2.16 -2.69
N LEU A 80 -5.76 -2.99 -2.92
CA LEU A 80 -5.64 -4.43 -2.84
C LEU A 80 -4.62 -4.95 -3.85
N HIS A 81 -4.60 -4.50 -5.09
CA HIS A 81 -3.59 -4.94 -6.04
C HIS A 81 -2.18 -4.43 -5.72
N LEU A 82 -2.05 -3.27 -5.08
CA LEU A 82 -0.74 -2.76 -4.66
C LEU A 82 -0.20 -3.47 -3.41
N THR A 83 -1.06 -4.09 -2.62
CA THR A 83 -0.70 -4.66 -1.30
C THR A 83 -0.85 -6.18 -1.24
N ALA A 84 -1.63 -6.79 -2.13
CA ALA A 84 -1.88 -8.23 -2.13
C ALA A 84 -0.69 -9.00 -2.72
N LYS A 85 -0.26 -10.03 -1.99
CA LYS A 85 0.75 -11.00 -2.47
C LYS A 85 0.19 -12.00 -3.50
N LYS A 86 -1.14 -12.14 -3.60
CA LYS A 86 -1.83 -13.10 -4.48
C LYS A 86 -2.62 -12.40 -5.57
N ARG A 87 -2.71 -13.05 -6.74
CA ARG A 87 -3.59 -12.62 -7.84
C ARG A 87 -5.05 -12.74 -7.40
N LEU A 88 -5.86 -11.73 -7.71
CA LEU A 88 -7.30 -11.77 -7.45
C LEU A 88 -8.00 -12.63 -8.51
N GLY A 89 -8.77 -13.63 -8.07
CA GLY A 89 -9.72 -14.35 -8.93
C GLY A 89 -10.97 -13.49 -9.22
N LEU A 90 -11.90 -13.99 -10.05
CA LEU A 90 -13.07 -13.22 -10.53
C LEU A 90 -13.98 -12.63 -9.44
N TRP A 91 -13.86 -13.07 -8.19
CA TRP A 91 -14.59 -12.54 -7.03
C TRP A 91 -14.47 -11.02 -6.86
N TRP A 92 -13.41 -10.40 -7.36
CA TRP A 92 -13.28 -8.94 -7.33
C TRP A 92 -14.40 -8.21 -8.10
N LEU A 93 -15.03 -8.86 -9.09
CA LEU A 93 -16.16 -8.29 -9.85
C LEU A 93 -17.40 -8.08 -8.98
N LEU A 94 -17.56 -8.85 -7.89
CA LEU A 94 -18.70 -8.70 -6.98
C LEU A 94 -18.73 -7.33 -6.28
N HIS A 95 -17.58 -6.64 -6.17
CA HIS A 95 -17.53 -5.28 -5.64
C HIS A 95 -18.30 -4.27 -6.50
N PHE A 96 -18.54 -4.59 -7.78
CA PHE A 96 -19.34 -3.78 -8.70
C PHE A 96 -20.82 -4.20 -8.77
N LEU A 97 -21.21 -5.27 -8.08
CA LEU A 97 -22.62 -5.72 -8.05
C LEU A 97 -23.58 -4.61 -7.60
N PRO A 98 -23.31 -3.81 -6.55
CA PRO A 98 -24.19 -2.70 -6.18
C PRO A 98 -24.38 -1.66 -7.30
N VAL A 99 -23.33 -1.41 -8.08
CA VAL A 99 -23.39 -0.48 -9.22
C VAL A 99 -24.33 -1.03 -10.29
N VAL A 100 -24.20 -2.32 -10.62
CA VAL A 100 -25.05 -2.98 -11.62
C VAL A 100 -26.52 -2.97 -11.17
N LEU A 101 -26.80 -3.34 -9.92
CA LEU A 101 -28.16 -3.35 -9.38
C LEU A 101 -28.80 -1.96 -9.41
N ILE A 102 -28.09 -0.94 -8.94
CA ILE A 102 -28.59 0.44 -8.98
C ILE A 102 -28.77 0.92 -10.42
N SER A 103 -27.87 0.56 -11.35
CA SER A 103 -28.02 0.89 -12.77
C SER A 103 -29.30 0.29 -13.38
N ILE A 104 -29.61 -0.97 -13.03
CA ILE A 104 -30.85 -1.63 -13.46
C ILE A 104 -32.07 -0.90 -12.89
N CYS A 105 -32.04 -0.49 -11.62
CA CYS A 105 -33.13 0.27 -11.01
C CYS A 105 -33.33 1.65 -11.67
N TRP A 106 -32.27 2.30 -12.16
CA TRP A 106 -32.35 3.57 -12.89
C TRP A 106 -32.73 3.42 -14.37
N LEU A 107 -32.76 2.19 -14.90
CA LEU A 107 -33.05 1.93 -16.31
C LEU A 107 -34.39 2.54 -16.79
N PRO A 108 -35.50 2.48 -16.02
CA PRO A 108 -36.76 3.12 -16.43
C PRO A 108 -36.62 4.63 -16.66
N PHE A 109 -35.85 5.35 -15.83
CA PHE A 109 -35.56 6.77 -16.03
C PHE A 109 -34.64 6.99 -17.25
N LEU A 110 -33.60 6.17 -17.39
CA LEU A 110 -32.62 6.28 -18.48
C LEU A 110 -33.26 6.04 -19.86
N LEU A 111 -34.30 5.22 -19.93
CA LEU A 111 -35.03 4.90 -21.17
C LEU A 111 -36.18 5.87 -21.50
N LEU A 112 -36.48 6.86 -20.62
CA LEU A 112 -37.50 7.86 -20.92
C LEU A 112 -37.18 8.64 -22.21
N PRO A 113 -38.20 9.00 -23.02
CA PRO A 113 -38.04 9.92 -24.14
C PRO A 113 -37.42 11.25 -23.68
N SER A 114 -36.61 11.85 -24.54
CA SER A 114 -35.80 13.03 -24.22
C SER A 114 -36.56 14.17 -23.54
N GLN A 115 -37.73 14.56 -24.06
CA GLN A 115 -38.52 15.66 -23.49
C GLN A 115 -39.11 15.31 -22.12
N GLU A 116 -39.58 14.06 -21.94
CA GLU A 116 -40.13 13.59 -20.68
C GLU A 116 -39.03 13.47 -19.62
N LYS A 117 -37.86 12.95 -20.00
CA LYS A 117 -36.70 12.84 -19.11
C LYS A 117 -36.27 14.19 -18.55
N ILE A 118 -36.18 15.21 -19.41
CA ILE A 118 -35.89 16.60 -18.99
C ILE A 118 -36.97 17.09 -18.03
N ARG A 119 -38.25 16.97 -18.38
CA ARG A 119 -39.37 17.43 -17.54
C ARG A 119 -39.33 16.78 -16.14
N VAL A 120 -39.13 15.46 -16.08
CA VAL A 120 -39.07 14.71 -14.82
C VAL A 120 -37.85 15.13 -13.99
N PHE A 121 -36.69 15.32 -14.63
CA PHE A 121 -35.49 15.81 -13.95
C PHE A 121 -35.67 17.23 -13.39
N ASP A 122 -36.16 18.17 -14.20
CA ASP A 122 -36.37 19.57 -13.82
C ASP A 122 -37.40 19.72 -12.70
N SER A 123 -38.39 18.82 -12.65
CA SER A 123 -39.37 18.74 -11.58
C SER A 123 -38.83 18.17 -10.25
N GLY A 124 -37.56 17.77 -10.20
CA GLY A 124 -36.92 17.22 -9.01
C GLY A 124 -37.12 15.71 -8.81
N LEU A 125 -37.33 14.97 -9.90
CA LEU A 125 -37.46 13.50 -9.90
C LEU A 125 -38.57 12.96 -8.96
N PRO A 126 -39.78 13.52 -8.90
CA PRO A 126 -40.80 13.11 -7.93
C PRO A 126 -41.17 11.62 -8.03
N ALA A 127 -41.32 11.11 -9.26
CA ALA A 127 -41.59 9.69 -9.54
C ALA A 127 -40.43 8.74 -9.16
N PHE A 128 -39.22 9.28 -9.04
CA PHE A 128 -38.00 8.52 -8.71
C PHE A 128 -37.41 8.93 -7.35
N SER A 129 -38.15 9.67 -6.52
CA SER A 129 -37.68 10.25 -5.26
C SER A 129 -37.17 9.20 -4.29
N ASN A 130 -37.91 8.11 -4.09
CA ASN A 130 -37.49 6.97 -3.29
C ASN A 130 -36.21 6.33 -3.85
N LEU A 131 -36.14 6.12 -5.17
CA LEU A 131 -34.96 5.54 -5.81
C LEU A 131 -33.73 6.44 -5.63
N ALA A 132 -33.89 7.76 -5.79
CA ALA A 132 -32.83 8.75 -5.56
C ALA A 132 -32.36 8.74 -4.11
N PHE A 133 -33.30 8.67 -3.15
CA PHE A 133 -32.99 8.55 -1.73
C PHE A 133 -32.17 7.30 -1.43
N PHE A 134 -32.63 6.11 -1.85
CA PHE A 134 -31.92 4.85 -1.61
C PHE A 134 -30.56 4.80 -2.34
N THR A 135 -30.48 5.37 -3.53
CA THR A 135 -29.22 5.51 -4.27
C THR A 135 -28.22 6.36 -3.47
N ASN A 136 -28.65 7.51 -2.94
CA ASN A 136 -27.79 8.37 -2.13
C ASN A 136 -27.31 7.66 -0.85
N ILE A 137 -28.19 6.95 -0.14
CA ILE A 137 -27.79 6.15 1.03
C ILE A 137 -26.78 5.06 0.63
N THR A 138 -27.00 4.38 -0.50
CA THR A 138 -26.09 3.35 -1.01
C THR A 138 -24.72 3.94 -1.36
N ILE A 139 -24.70 5.14 -1.96
CA ILE A 139 -23.50 5.93 -2.26
C ILE A 139 -22.73 6.18 -0.97
N ILE A 140 -23.38 6.72 0.07
CA ILE A 140 -22.75 7.01 1.37
C ILE A 140 -22.19 5.74 2.03
N VAL A 141 -22.99 4.67 2.09
CA VAL A 141 -22.58 3.40 2.69
C VAL A 141 -21.39 2.80 1.93
N SER A 142 -21.42 2.81 0.60
CA SER A 142 -20.31 2.37 -0.26
C SER A 142 -19.04 3.19 0.02
N GLY A 143 -19.16 4.53 0.03
CA GLY A 143 -18.05 5.43 0.32
C GLY A 143 -17.38 5.13 1.66
N VAL A 144 -18.14 5.11 2.74
CA VAL A 144 -17.63 4.87 4.10
C VAL A 144 -17.03 3.47 4.23
N SER A 145 -17.73 2.44 3.75
CA SER A 145 -17.28 1.05 3.86
C SER A 145 -15.96 0.81 3.13
N TYR A 146 -15.83 1.28 1.88
CA TYR A 146 -14.62 1.08 1.09
C TYR A 146 -13.44 1.94 1.57
N ILE A 147 -13.67 3.16 2.06
CA ILE A 147 -12.61 3.98 2.68
C ILE A 147 -12.08 3.27 3.94
N THR A 148 -12.98 2.76 4.78
CA THR A 148 -12.62 2.03 5.99
C THR A 148 -11.87 0.73 5.67
N ALA A 149 -12.40 -0.08 4.77
CA ALA A 149 -11.76 -1.32 4.32
C ALA A 149 -10.37 -1.06 3.72
N SER A 150 -10.23 0.01 2.93
CA SER A 150 -8.97 0.46 2.35
C SER A 150 -7.95 0.88 3.42
N ALA A 151 -8.38 1.60 4.45
CA ALA A 151 -7.53 1.98 5.58
C ALA A 151 -7.05 0.77 6.38
N ILE A 152 -7.95 -0.18 6.67
CA ILE A 152 -7.62 -1.43 7.35
C ILE A 152 -6.61 -2.25 6.54
N LEU A 153 -6.82 -2.36 5.23
CA LEU A 153 -5.95 -3.10 4.34
C LEU A 153 -4.54 -2.49 4.30
N LEU A 154 -4.44 -1.17 4.17
CA LEU A 154 -3.16 -0.47 4.20
C LEU A 154 -2.47 -0.61 5.56
N TYR A 155 -3.22 -0.54 6.66
CA TYR A 155 -2.67 -0.75 8.00
C TYR A 155 -2.09 -2.18 8.15
N ARG A 156 -2.84 -3.20 7.74
CA ARG A 156 -2.38 -4.60 7.77
C ARG A 156 -1.12 -4.81 6.93
N PHE A 157 -1.08 -4.26 5.72
CA PHE A 157 0.09 -4.33 4.86
C PHE A 157 1.33 -3.68 5.49
N LYS A 158 1.19 -2.49 6.08
CA LYS A 158 2.31 -1.81 6.75
C LYS A 158 2.83 -2.58 7.96
N ARG A 159 1.97 -3.31 8.67
CA ARG A 159 2.40 -4.20 9.75
C ARG A 159 3.18 -5.39 9.20
N GLN A 160 2.69 -6.03 8.14
CA GLN A 160 3.39 -7.15 7.49
C GLN A 160 4.77 -6.76 6.96
N LEU A 161 4.94 -5.56 6.39
CA LEU A 161 6.25 -5.09 5.93
C LEU A 161 7.30 -5.05 7.06
N LYS A 162 6.90 -4.75 8.30
CA LYS A 162 7.81 -4.72 9.45
C LYS A 162 8.20 -6.11 9.94
N GLU A 163 7.41 -7.12 9.63
CA GLU A 163 7.77 -8.51 9.93
C GLU A 163 8.84 -9.04 8.97
N GLU A 164 8.97 -8.46 7.77
CA GLU A 164 9.77 -9.01 6.67
C GLU A 164 10.98 -8.16 6.30
N PHE A 165 10.92 -6.84 6.45
CA PHE A 165 11.97 -5.91 6.01
C PHE A 165 12.55 -5.08 7.15
N SER A 166 13.87 -4.94 7.22
CA SER A 166 14.56 -4.04 8.16
C SER A 166 14.45 -2.56 7.80
N ASN A 167 13.99 -2.27 6.58
CA ASN A 167 13.83 -0.94 6.03
C ASN A 167 12.54 -0.85 5.21
N THR A 168 11.67 0.10 5.56
CA THR A 168 10.35 0.24 4.94
C THR A 168 10.17 1.55 4.17
N GLU A 169 11.18 2.42 4.12
CA GLU A 169 11.05 3.75 3.50
C GLU A 169 11.02 3.71 1.98
N LYS A 170 11.80 2.81 1.36
CA LYS A 170 11.77 2.59 -0.10
C LYS A 170 10.42 2.06 -0.60
N ILE A 171 9.65 1.43 0.30
CA ILE A 171 8.31 0.87 0.06
C ILE A 171 7.21 1.83 0.58
N SER A 172 7.51 3.10 0.80
CA SER A 172 6.60 4.02 1.50
C SER A 172 5.33 4.33 0.68
N LEU A 173 4.26 3.58 0.98
CA LEU A 173 2.88 3.87 0.54
C LEU A 173 2.27 5.04 1.32
N ASN A 174 3.03 6.12 1.54
CA ASN A 174 2.54 7.31 2.25
C ASN A 174 1.52 8.07 1.40
N TRP A 175 1.75 8.12 0.09
CA TRP A 175 0.80 8.69 -0.87
C TRP A 175 -0.56 7.99 -0.81
N LEU A 176 -0.60 6.69 -0.52
CA LEU A 176 -1.86 5.95 -0.38
C LEU A 176 -2.64 6.37 0.87
N ARG A 177 -1.96 6.80 1.94
CA ARG A 177 -2.64 7.43 3.09
C ARG A 177 -3.24 8.78 2.69
N TYR A 178 -2.53 9.58 1.90
CA TYR A 178 -3.07 10.84 1.39
C TYR A 178 -4.26 10.61 0.46
N LEU A 179 -4.24 9.54 -0.35
CA LEU A 179 -5.37 9.16 -1.20
C LEU A 179 -6.60 8.75 -0.38
N ILE A 180 -6.44 7.86 0.60
CA ILE A 180 -7.55 7.43 1.46
C ILE A 180 -8.08 8.61 2.28
N GLY A 181 -7.18 9.39 2.90
CA GLY A 181 -7.56 10.54 3.73
C GLY A 181 -8.21 11.66 2.92
N GLY A 182 -7.64 12.00 1.76
CA GLY A 182 -8.21 12.98 0.84
C GLY A 182 -9.59 12.55 0.33
N MET A 183 -9.75 11.28 -0.01
CA MET A 183 -11.06 10.72 -0.37
C MET A 183 -12.04 10.81 0.80
N GLY A 184 -11.61 10.51 2.03
CA GLY A 184 -12.43 10.69 3.24
C GLY A 184 -12.90 12.13 3.45
N ILE A 185 -12.01 13.11 3.29
CA ILE A 185 -12.34 14.54 3.41
C ILE A 185 -13.36 14.96 2.34
N ILE A 186 -13.13 14.55 1.09
CA ILE A 186 -14.06 14.82 -0.02
C ILE A 186 -15.43 14.22 0.27
N TRP A 187 -15.48 12.98 0.76
CA TRP A 187 -16.74 12.32 1.12
C TRP A 187 -17.48 13.04 2.24
N LEU A 188 -16.78 13.45 3.30
CA LEU A 188 -17.39 14.25 4.36
C LEU A 188 -17.99 15.54 3.77
N PHE A 189 -17.25 16.25 2.93
CA PHE A 189 -17.72 17.49 2.32
C PHE A 189 -18.95 17.26 1.43
N VAL A 190 -18.96 16.21 0.61
CA VAL A 190 -20.10 15.83 -0.24
C VAL A 190 -21.34 15.47 0.60
N VAL A 191 -21.17 14.76 1.72
CA VAL A 191 -22.28 14.37 2.61
C VAL A 191 -22.96 15.58 3.25
N PHE A 192 -22.19 16.57 3.70
CA PHE A 192 -22.73 17.74 4.43
C PHE A 192 -23.23 18.86 3.52
N TYR A 193 -22.58 19.11 2.38
CA TYR A 193 -22.80 20.32 1.58
C TYR A 193 -23.44 20.03 0.22
N GLN A 194 -24.34 19.05 0.10
CA GLN A 194 -24.96 18.44 -1.11
C GLN A 194 -25.49 19.38 -2.23
N THR A 195 -24.68 20.32 -2.71
CA THR A 195 -24.96 21.25 -3.80
C THR A 195 -24.23 20.78 -5.06
N PRO A 196 -24.77 21.02 -6.26
CA PRO A 196 -24.09 20.64 -7.50
C PRO A 196 -22.68 21.24 -7.62
N GLN A 197 -22.49 22.49 -7.16
CA GLN A 197 -21.22 23.21 -7.25
C GLN A 197 -20.15 22.58 -6.35
N THR A 198 -20.51 22.20 -5.12
CA THR A 198 -19.59 21.57 -4.17
C THR A 198 -19.20 20.17 -4.64
N ILE A 199 -20.16 19.37 -5.08
CA ILE A 199 -19.91 18.03 -5.63
C ILE A 199 -18.97 18.12 -6.84
N TYR A 200 -19.23 19.06 -7.75
CA TYR A 200 -18.38 19.29 -8.92
C TYR A 200 -16.94 19.67 -8.54
N LEU A 201 -16.78 20.64 -7.64
CA LEU A 201 -15.46 21.09 -7.20
C LEU A 201 -14.69 19.96 -6.50
N SER A 202 -15.36 19.21 -5.63
CA SER A 202 -14.81 18.04 -4.94
C SER A 202 -14.34 16.97 -5.94
N ALA A 203 -15.17 16.62 -6.93
CA ALA A 203 -14.81 15.67 -7.98
C ALA A 203 -13.61 16.16 -8.81
N SER A 204 -13.57 17.45 -9.15
CA SER A 204 -12.47 18.07 -9.90
C SER A 204 -11.14 17.97 -9.14
N LEU A 205 -11.14 18.35 -7.85
CA LEU A 205 -9.96 18.27 -7.00
C LEU A 205 -9.48 16.82 -6.84
N PHE A 206 -10.42 15.90 -6.66
CA PHE A 206 -10.13 14.48 -6.56
C PHE A 206 -9.45 13.91 -7.80
N ILE A 207 -9.95 14.27 -8.97
CA ILE A 207 -9.43 13.82 -10.27
C ILE A 207 -8.02 14.36 -10.52
N CYS A 208 -7.78 15.63 -10.22
CA CYS A 208 -6.44 16.21 -10.26
C CYS A 208 -5.49 15.47 -9.31
N PHE A 209 -5.97 15.17 -8.09
CA PHE A 209 -5.20 14.44 -7.08
C PHE A 209 -4.83 13.03 -7.56
N ILE A 210 -5.80 12.23 -8.03
CA ILE A 210 -5.55 10.88 -8.57
C ILE A 210 -4.60 10.93 -9.76
N GLY A 211 -4.84 11.82 -10.73
CA GLY A 211 -4.01 11.92 -11.92
C GLY A 211 -2.55 12.25 -11.59
N PHE A 212 -2.32 13.20 -10.67
CA PHE A 212 -0.98 13.55 -10.19
C PHE A 212 -0.25 12.35 -9.57
N PHE A 213 -0.91 11.61 -8.68
CA PHE A 213 -0.31 10.44 -8.03
C PHE A 213 -0.13 9.26 -8.99
N GLY A 214 -1.06 9.04 -9.92
CA GLY A 214 -0.96 7.96 -10.90
C GLY A 214 0.21 8.11 -11.87
N VAL A 215 0.53 9.34 -12.27
CA VAL A 215 1.69 9.64 -13.10
C VAL A 215 2.99 9.50 -12.31
N ARG A 216 3.03 9.99 -11.07
CA ARG A 216 4.25 9.96 -10.23
C ARG A 216 4.56 8.60 -9.61
N GLN A 217 3.63 7.65 -9.65
CA GLN A 217 3.85 6.32 -9.10
C GLN A 217 4.91 5.57 -9.91
N LYS A 218 6.14 5.52 -9.39
CA LYS A 218 7.16 4.57 -9.84
C LYS A 218 6.60 3.16 -9.68
N THR A 219 6.87 2.26 -10.61
CA THR A 219 6.42 0.86 -10.58
C THR A 219 7.05 0.14 -9.38
N ILE A 220 6.42 0.23 -8.20
CA ILE A 220 7.03 -0.18 -6.92
C ILE A 220 7.28 -1.70 -6.87
N PHE A 221 6.55 -2.49 -7.67
CA PHE A 221 6.65 -3.95 -7.67
C PHE A 221 6.49 -4.52 -9.08
N LYS A 222 7.59 -4.88 -9.75
CA LYS A 222 7.53 -5.75 -10.94
C LYS A 222 7.29 -7.23 -10.58
N SER A 223 7.28 -7.59 -9.30
CA SER A 223 6.85 -8.91 -8.82
C SER A 223 6.07 -8.77 -7.51
N PRO A 224 4.90 -9.43 -7.36
CA PRO A 224 4.42 -9.75 -6.03
C PRO A 224 5.53 -10.51 -5.32
N VAL A 225 5.77 -10.23 -4.05
CA VAL A 225 6.64 -11.00 -3.17
C VAL A 225 6.16 -12.44 -3.20
N THR A 226 6.70 -13.18 -4.16
CA THR A 226 6.58 -14.61 -4.28
C THR A 226 7.75 -15.09 -3.47
N PRO A 227 7.55 -15.81 -2.35
CA PRO A 227 8.63 -16.60 -1.80
C PRO A 227 9.13 -17.42 -2.98
N GLN A 228 10.39 -17.26 -3.35
CA GLN A 228 11.03 -18.23 -4.23
C GLN A 228 11.01 -19.55 -3.47
N ILE A 229 9.92 -20.29 -3.62
CA ILE A 229 9.93 -21.74 -3.47
C ILE A 229 10.67 -22.19 -4.72
N THR A 230 12.01 -22.16 -4.65
CA THR A 230 12.84 -23.00 -5.51
C THR A 230 12.51 -24.43 -5.15
N SER A 231 11.42 -24.95 -5.72
CA SER A 231 11.32 -26.37 -6.00
C SER A 231 12.42 -26.65 -7.00
N ALA A 232 13.56 -27.14 -6.50
CA ALA A 232 14.56 -27.78 -7.33
C ALA A 232 13.85 -28.81 -8.24
N PRO A 233 14.16 -28.86 -9.55
CA PRO A 233 13.65 -29.94 -10.39
C PRO A 233 14.37 -31.22 -9.95
N GLU A 234 13.66 -32.06 -9.20
CA GLU A 234 14.03 -33.43 -8.92
C GLU A 234 13.86 -34.23 -10.22
N LYS A 235 14.96 -34.38 -10.97
CA LYS A 235 15.31 -35.54 -11.84
C LYS A 235 16.51 -35.21 -12.72
N GLU A 236 17.67 -35.77 -12.38
CA GLU A 236 18.47 -36.49 -13.37
C GLU A 236 19.41 -37.48 -12.68
N MET A 237 19.73 -38.52 -13.43
CA MET A 237 19.96 -39.88 -12.98
C MET A 237 21.43 -40.24 -13.14
N ALA A 238 21.99 -40.90 -12.12
CA ALA A 238 23.08 -41.89 -12.14
C ALA A 238 24.36 -41.63 -12.97
N ALA A 239 25.50 -41.51 -12.26
CA ALA A 239 26.72 -42.27 -12.60
C ALA A 239 27.62 -42.45 -11.35
N PRO A 240 28.34 -43.57 -11.18
CA PRO A 240 28.99 -43.95 -9.93
C PRO A 240 30.48 -43.58 -9.91
N VAL A 241 31.00 -43.09 -8.78
CA VAL A 241 32.43 -43.15 -8.46
C VAL A 241 32.63 -43.50 -6.98
N THR A 242 33.45 -44.53 -6.74
CA THR A 242 33.83 -45.15 -5.46
C THR A 242 34.88 -44.30 -4.70
N PRO A 243 35.37 -44.66 -3.48
CA PRO A 243 35.45 -43.75 -2.36
C PRO A 243 36.88 -43.27 -2.05
N SER A 244 37.01 -42.01 -1.61
CA SER A 244 38.21 -41.56 -0.87
C SER A 244 37.76 -40.79 0.37
N GLN A 245 38.06 -41.31 1.57
CA GLN A 245 37.93 -40.63 2.87
C GLN A 245 39.21 -39.79 3.14
N PRO A 246 39.32 -39.07 4.28
CA PRO A 246 38.47 -37.97 4.76
C PRO A 246 39.32 -36.74 5.18
N VAL A 247 38.78 -35.52 5.08
CA VAL A 247 39.26 -34.40 5.92
C VAL A 247 38.11 -33.92 6.78
N ALA A 248 38.31 -34.04 8.09
CA ALA A 248 37.35 -33.76 9.14
C ALA A 248 37.03 -32.26 9.23
N ILE A 249 35.77 -31.91 8.95
CA ILE A 249 35.12 -30.72 9.51
C ILE A 249 33.84 -31.23 10.19
N LYS A 250 33.65 -30.78 11.43
CA LYS A 250 32.61 -31.23 12.37
C LYS A 250 31.20 -31.19 11.74
N ALA A 251 30.50 -32.31 11.95
CA ALA A 251 29.11 -32.67 11.66
C ALA A 251 28.16 -31.59 11.09
N PRO A 252 27.54 -31.83 9.91
CA PRO A 252 26.35 -31.12 9.48
C PRO A 252 25.15 -31.60 10.30
N ILE A 253 24.38 -30.68 10.89
CA ILE A 253 23.15 -31.05 11.58
C ILE A 253 22.10 -31.35 10.54
N THR A 254 21.61 -32.58 10.65
CA THR A 254 20.48 -33.17 9.95
C THR A 254 19.29 -32.21 9.83
N SER A 255 18.80 -32.10 8.60
CA SER A 255 17.53 -31.52 8.18
C SER A 255 16.45 -31.57 9.27
N ILE A 256 16.03 -30.40 9.76
CA ILE A 256 14.76 -30.26 10.48
C ILE A 256 13.65 -30.49 9.46
N LYS A 257 13.24 -31.75 9.34
CA LYS A 257 12.23 -32.22 8.39
C LYS A 257 10.85 -31.78 8.88
N TYR A 258 10.24 -30.84 8.15
CA TYR A 258 8.93 -30.29 8.46
C TYR A 258 7.81 -31.33 8.25
N LYS A 259 7.32 -31.89 9.35
CA LYS A 259 5.92 -32.30 9.51
C LYS A 259 5.43 -31.75 10.86
N GLY A 260 4.85 -30.56 10.84
CA GLY A 260 3.98 -30.07 11.93
C GLY A 260 4.57 -30.04 13.35
N SER A 261 5.87 -29.92 13.55
CA SER A 261 6.43 -29.82 14.90
C SER A 261 6.25 -28.40 15.43
N THR A 262 5.42 -28.25 16.45
CA THR A 262 5.36 -27.10 17.36
C THR A 262 6.79 -26.67 17.71
N LEU A 263 7.12 -25.39 17.53
CA LEU A 263 8.37 -24.81 17.98
C LEU A 263 8.50 -25.04 19.50
N THR A 264 9.33 -26.01 19.90
CA THR A 264 9.59 -26.27 21.32
C THR A 264 10.41 -25.15 21.90
N GLU A 265 10.27 -24.94 23.21
CA GLU A 265 11.00 -23.89 23.93
C GLU A 265 12.52 -24.03 23.76
N ASP A 266 13.05 -25.25 23.85
CA ASP A 266 14.48 -25.55 23.67
C ASP A 266 14.98 -25.20 22.26
N ASN A 267 14.19 -25.51 21.23
CA ASN A 267 14.54 -25.17 19.85
C ASN A 267 14.49 -23.64 19.64
N ALA A 268 13.53 -22.95 20.25
CA ALA A 268 13.45 -21.50 20.17
C ALA A 268 14.65 -20.82 20.83
N LEU A 269 15.11 -21.31 21.99
CA LEU A 269 16.31 -20.83 22.67
C LEU A 269 17.57 -21.08 21.84
N LYS A 270 17.68 -22.26 21.22
CA LYS A 270 18.80 -22.58 20.34
C LYS A 270 18.87 -21.63 19.14
N ILE A 271 17.74 -21.40 18.46
CA ILE A 271 17.67 -20.48 17.32
C ILE A 271 17.95 -19.04 17.77
N GLN A 272 17.48 -18.64 18.97
CA GLN A 272 17.78 -17.33 19.53
C GLN A 272 19.28 -17.11 19.68
N GLU A 273 20.01 -18.10 20.22
CA GLU A 273 21.45 -17.98 20.42
C GLU A 273 22.20 -17.95 19.10
N GLN A 274 21.86 -18.84 18.16
CA GLN A 274 22.42 -18.83 16.80
C GLN A 274 22.19 -17.49 16.09
N LEU A 275 21.01 -16.89 16.26
CA LEU A 275 20.71 -15.58 15.69
C LEU A 275 21.58 -14.47 16.30
N LYS A 276 21.81 -14.49 17.62
CA LYS A 276 22.71 -13.52 18.28
C LYS A 276 24.14 -13.67 17.78
N GLU A 277 24.68 -14.90 17.80
CA GLU A 277 26.04 -15.19 17.31
C GLU A 277 26.22 -14.76 15.86
N LEU A 278 25.21 -15.02 15.00
CA LEU A 278 25.23 -14.59 13.61
C LEU A 278 25.29 -13.07 13.48
N MET A 279 24.46 -12.34 14.24
CA MET A 279 24.42 -10.88 14.21
C MET A 279 25.70 -10.26 14.75
N GLU A 280 26.34 -10.87 15.74
CA GLU A 280 27.62 -10.42 16.30
C GLU A 280 28.78 -10.67 15.34
N ARG A 281 28.85 -11.88 14.75
CA ARG A 281 29.95 -12.29 13.87
C ARG A 281 29.90 -11.62 12.50
N GLU A 282 28.74 -11.60 11.87
CA GLU A 282 28.59 -11.16 10.47
C GLU A 282 28.02 -9.75 10.33
N GLN A 283 27.52 -9.16 11.42
CA GLN A 283 26.99 -7.80 11.44
C GLN A 283 25.96 -7.52 10.33
N LEU A 284 25.11 -8.51 10.02
CA LEU A 284 24.16 -8.44 8.90
C LEU A 284 23.23 -7.22 8.97
N TYR A 285 22.99 -6.68 10.18
CA TYR A 285 22.22 -5.46 10.40
C TYR A 285 22.80 -4.22 9.66
N THR A 286 24.08 -4.21 9.30
CA THR A 286 24.71 -3.13 8.51
C THR A 286 24.19 -3.08 7.07
N ASN A 287 23.61 -4.17 6.55
CA ASN A 287 22.97 -4.15 5.25
C ASN A 287 21.61 -3.41 5.33
N PRO A 288 21.43 -2.27 4.63
CA PRO A 288 20.20 -1.47 4.69
C PRO A 288 18.98 -2.16 4.06
N GLU A 289 19.18 -3.19 3.23
CA GLU A 289 18.12 -3.93 2.55
C GLU A 289 17.88 -5.32 3.17
N LEU A 290 18.48 -5.62 4.33
CA LEU A 290 18.34 -6.92 4.99
C LEU A 290 16.87 -7.29 5.20
N THR A 291 16.50 -8.49 4.78
CA THR A 291 15.17 -9.08 4.97
C THR A 291 15.18 -10.26 5.92
N LEU A 292 14.03 -10.61 6.47
CA LEU A 292 13.85 -11.80 7.30
C LEU A 292 14.27 -13.06 6.54
N GLY A 293 13.93 -13.14 5.26
CA GLY A 293 14.25 -14.27 4.39
C GLY A 293 15.74 -14.39 4.07
N ASP A 294 16.52 -13.31 4.15
CA ASP A 294 17.98 -13.40 4.04
C ASP A 294 18.57 -14.06 5.29
N VAL A 295 18.14 -13.62 6.47
CA VAL A 295 18.61 -14.15 7.76
C VAL A 295 18.17 -15.61 7.95
N ALA A 296 16.92 -15.93 7.59
CA ALA A 296 16.39 -17.30 7.68
C ALA A 296 17.17 -18.27 6.78
N ARG A 297 17.56 -17.82 5.59
CA ARG A 297 18.36 -18.60 4.64
C ARG A 297 19.79 -18.83 5.16
N THR A 298 20.41 -17.82 5.78
CA THR A 298 21.74 -17.96 6.42
C THR A 298 21.70 -18.92 7.61
N LEU A 299 20.58 -18.96 8.35
CA LEU A 299 20.36 -19.89 9.46
C LEU A 299 19.82 -21.26 9.02
N GLU A 300 19.56 -21.47 7.72
CA GLU A 300 18.96 -22.69 7.15
C GLU A 300 17.62 -23.08 7.81
N ILE A 301 16.80 -22.08 8.17
CA ILE A 301 15.46 -22.28 8.76
C ILE A 301 14.38 -21.60 7.93
N HIS A 302 13.13 -21.98 8.16
CA HIS A 302 11.99 -21.35 7.51
C HIS A 302 11.69 -19.98 8.11
N ASP A 303 11.41 -18.96 7.28
CA ASP A 303 11.12 -17.56 7.68
C ASP A 303 10.08 -17.48 8.80
N ALA A 304 9.03 -18.30 8.72
CA ALA A 304 7.97 -18.37 9.72
C ALA A 304 8.48 -18.74 11.12
N ILE A 305 9.46 -19.66 11.22
CA ILE A 305 10.09 -20.01 12.50
C ILE A 305 10.89 -18.83 13.01
N LEU A 306 11.73 -18.21 12.16
CA LEU A 306 12.56 -17.09 12.57
C LEU A 306 11.71 -15.92 13.07
N SER A 307 10.62 -15.59 12.37
CA SER A 307 9.66 -14.57 12.82
C SER A 307 9.03 -14.93 14.16
N GLN A 308 8.65 -16.21 14.38
CA GLN A 308 8.10 -16.66 15.66
C GLN A 308 9.13 -16.57 16.80
N VAL A 309 10.39 -16.93 16.56
CA VAL A 309 11.48 -16.81 17.54
C VAL A 309 11.74 -15.34 17.87
N ILE A 310 11.84 -14.47 16.87
CA ILE A 310 12.07 -13.03 17.08
C ILE A 310 10.94 -12.43 17.93
N ASN A 311 9.68 -12.69 17.58
CA ASN A 311 8.53 -12.18 18.32
C ASN A 311 8.45 -12.73 19.76
N SER A 312 8.69 -14.03 19.96
CA SER A 312 8.55 -14.67 21.28
C SER A 312 9.74 -14.46 22.22
N LYS A 313 10.97 -14.39 21.69
CA LYS A 313 12.21 -14.31 22.50
C LYS A 313 12.77 -12.91 22.65
N PHE A 314 12.50 -12.01 21.70
CA PHE A 314 12.97 -10.63 21.77
C PHE A 314 11.82 -9.63 21.99
N GLY A 315 10.56 -10.07 21.91
CA GLY A 315 9.38 -9.21 22.11
C GLY A 315 9.25 -8.13 21.04
N GLN A 316 9.83 -8.33 19.86
CA GLN A 316 9.93 -7.35 18.78
C GLN A 316 9.60 -8.03 17.44
N ASN A 317 9.22 -7.25 16.43
CA ASN A 317 9.19 -7.71 15.04
C ASN A 317 10.60 -7.62 14.42
N PHE A 318 10.80 -8.23 13.25
CA PHE A 318 12.09 -8.22 12.55
C PHE A 318 12.65 -6.80 12.32
N TYR A 319 11.82 -5.87 11.85
CA TYR A 319 12.23 -4.47 11.65
C TYR A 319 12.78 -3.85 12.94
N ASP A 320 12.07 -4.02 14.06
CA ASP A 320 12.46 -3.45 15.34
C ASP A 320 13.71 -4.14 15.89
N TYR A 321 13.82 -5.47 15.75
CA TYR A 321 15.01 -6.22 16.14
C TYR A 321 16.26 -5.70 15.43
N ILE A 322 16.25 -5.64 14.09
CA ILE A 322 17.41 -5.16 13.33
C ILE A 322 17.72 -3.70 13.65
N ASN A 323 16.72 -2.82 13.70
CA ASN A 323 16.99 -1.40 13.98
C ASN A 323 17.46 -1.15 15.41
N SER A 324 17.11 -2.02 16.38
CA SER A 324 17.68 -1.96 17.73
C SER A 324 19.19 -2.24 17.70
N LEU A 325 19.62 -3.26 16.94
CA LEU A 325 21.03 -3.59 16.74
C LEU A 325 21.79 -2.44 16.06
N ARG A 326 21.20 -1.81 15.04
CA ARG A 326 21.80 -0.64 14.37
C ARG A 326 22.00 0.54 15.32
N VAL A 327 21.04 0.79 16.23
CA VAL A 327 21.16 1.85 17.24
C VAL A 327 22.25 1.52 18.26
N GLU A 328 22.35 0.28 18.72
CA GLU A 328 23.41 -0.12 19.65
C GLU A 328 24.80 -0.09 18.98
N ALA A 329 24.91 -0.52 17.73
CA ALA A 329 26.15 -0.37 16.95
C ALA A 329 26.57 1.10 16.80
N PHE A 330 25.61 1.98 16.51
CA PHE A 330 25.85 3.43 16.44
C PHE A 330 26.38 3.98 17.77
N LYS A 331 25.79 3.60 18.90
CA LYS A 331 26.23 4.04 20.24
C LYS A 331 27.66 3.58 20.53
N LYS A 332 28.01 2.33 20.16
CA LYS A 332 29.37 1.79 20.32
C LYS A 332 30.40 2.58 19.52
N ILE A 333 30.13 2.90 18.25
CA ILE A 333 31.06 3.64 17.38
C ILE A 333 31.28 5.06 17.91
N VAL A 334 30.22 5.74 18.33
CA VAL A 334 30.30 7.10 18.87
C VAL A 334 31.13 7.16 20.16
N ALA A 335 30.98 6.17 21.05
CA ALA A 335 31.70 6.10 22.31
C ALA A 335 33.19 5.75 22.15
N ALA A 336 33.61 5.25 20.98
CA ALA A 336 34.99 4.85 20.74
C ALA A 336 35.94 6.07 20.62
N PRO A 337 37.14 6.02 21.22
CA PRO A 337 38.16 7.06 21.06
C PRO A 337 38.56 7.20 19.58
N GLY A 338 38.30 8.36 18.97
CA GLY A 338 38.64 8.64 17.57
C GLY A 338 37.44 8.88 16.63
N SER A 339 36.20 8.76 17.12
CA SER A 339 34.98 9.00 16.31
C SER A 339 34.78 10.46 15.84
N LYS A 340 35.63 11.41 16.28
CA LYS A 340 35.48 12.86 16.08
C LYS A 340 35.56 13.33 14.62
N SER A 341 36.03 12.50 13.68
CA SER A 341 36.16 12.86 12.26
C SER A 341 34.91 12.56 11.42
N TYR A 342 33.96 11.77 11.93
CA TYR A 342 32.78 11.36 11.17
C TYR A 342 31.56 12.23 11.51
N THR A 343 30.75 12.52 10.49
CA THR A 343 29.45 13.12 10.73
C THR A 343 28.51 12.11 11.39
N LEU A 344 27.61 12.57 12.25
CA LEU A 344 26.55 11.74 12.85
C LEU A 344 25.80 10.89 11.79
N LEU A 345 25.57 11.48 10.62
CA LEU A 345 24.85 10.84 9.54
C LEU A 345 25.68 9.77 8.82
N SER A 346 27.00 9.96 8.67
CA SER A 346 27.87 8.94 8.07
C SER A 346 27.95 7.70 8.95
N ILE A 347 28.09 7.85 10.27
CA ILE A 347 28.08 6.71 11.21
C ILE A 347 26.73 5.98 11.15
N ALA A 348 25.62 6.72 11.08
CA ALA A 348 24.30 6.10 10.93
C ALA A 348 24.20 5.28 9.63
N PHE A 349 24.76 5.76 8.52
CA PHE A 349 24.77 5.01 7.26
C PHE A 349 25.67 3.76 7.31
N GLU A 350 26.82 3.82 7.98
CA GLU A 350 27.67 2.66 8.24
C GLU A 350 26.97 1.59 9.09
N CYS A 351 26.13 2.02 10.05
CA CYS A 351 25.28 1.11 10.82
C CYS A 351 24.09 0.53 10.01
N GLY A 352 23.96 0.82 8.72
CA GLY A 352 22.92 0.28 7.84
C GLY A 352 21.61 1.06 7.81
N PHE A 353 21.57 2.30 8.30
CA PHE A 353 20.45 3.20 8.00
C PHE A 353 20.56 3.72 6.57
N ASN A 354 19.44 3.81 5.86
CA ASN A 354 19.40 4.32 4.47
C ASN A 354 18.97 5.80 4.38
N SER A 355 18.59 6.42 5.50
CA SER A 355 18.12 7.80 5.54
C SER A 355 18.24 8.41 6.95
N LYS A 356 18.35 9.73 6.99
CA LYS A 356 18.32 10.53 8.23
C LYS A 356 16.99 10.37 8.98
N SER A 357 15.87 10.29 8.25
CA SER A 357 14.54 10.13 8.86
C SER A 357 14.38 8.78 9.54
N SER A 358 14.88 7.70 8.94
CA SER A 358 14.86 6.36 9.52
C SER A 358 15.74 6.29 10.76
N PHE A 359 16.96 6.81 10.67
CA PHE A 359 17.88 6.88 11.82
C PHE A 359 17.27 7.64 12.99
N ASN A 360 16.87 8.90 12.81
CA ASN A 360 16.32 9.73 13.89
C ASN A 360 15.08 9.09 14.55
N ARG A 361 14.20 8.50 13.74
CA ARG A 361 12.97 7.83 14.22
C ARG A 361 13.30 6.62 15.10
N ASN A 362 14.17 5.73 14.63
CA ASN A 362 14.52 4.52 15.38
C ASN A 362 15.40 4.86 16.59
N PHE A 363 16.35 5.78 16.45
CA PHE A 363 17.18 6.23 17.58
C PHE A 363 16.31 6.77 18.72
N ARG A 364 15.38 7.69 18.43
CA ARG A 364 14.44 8.19 19.45
C ARG A 364 13.55 7.09 20.01
N LYS A 365 13.10 6.15 19.17
CA LYS A 365 12.26 5.03 19.63
C LYS A 365 12.98 4.18 20.67
N PHE A 366 14.26 3.86 20.47
CA PHE A 366 14.99 2.94 21.34
C PHE A 366 15.74 3.64 22.49
N THR A 367 16.08 4.92 22.35
CA THR A 367 16.83 5.68 23.37
C THR A 367 16.00 6.70 24.15
N GLY A 368 14.80 7.04 23.66
CA GLY A 368 13.97 8.11 24.23
C GLY A 368 14.42 9.54 23.87
N GLN A 369 15.60 9.72 23.27
CA GLN A 369 16.21 11.03 23.00
C GLN A 369 16.53 11.23 21.51
N GLN A 370 16.80 12.48 21.12
CA GLN A 370 17.34 12.76 19.77
C GLN A 370 18.84 12.43 19.73
N PRO A 371 19.39 11.98 18.58
CA PRO A 371 20.81 11.66 18.46
C PRO A 371 21.76 12.79 18.91
N SER A 372 21.44 14.04 18.56
CA SER A 372 22.24 15.21 18.94
C SER A 372 22.22 15.49 20.43
N ALA A 373 21.10 15.22 21.11
CA ALA A 373 21.00 15.35 22.56
C ALA A 373 21.83 14.27 23.26
N TYR A 374 21.73 13.03 22.79
CA TYR A 374 22.52 11.90 23.31
C TYR A 374 24.03 12.16 23.24
N LEU A 375 24.53 12.73 22.13
CA LEU A 375 25.94 13.11 22.01
C LEU A 375 26.38 14.19 22.98
N LYS A 376 25.50 15.15 23.28
CA LYS A 376 25.79 16.23 24.21
C LYS A 376 25.91 15.70 25.64
N ASP A 377 25.07 14.74 26.01
CA ASP A 377 25.12 14.08 27.33
C ASP A 377 26.37 13.18 27.50
N GLN A 378 26.91 12.65 26.39
CA GLN A 378 28.14 11.82 26.40
C GLN A 378 29.43 12.64 26.29
N SER A 379 29.33 13.93 25.95
CA SER A 379 30.47 14.83 25.97
C SER A 379 30.65 15.32 27.41
N PRO A 380 31.81 15.08 28.07
CA PRO A 380 32.01 15.60 29.41
C PRO A 380 31.81 17.12 29.37
N SER A 381 30.95 17.63 30.26
CA SER A 381 30.79 19.07 30.51
C SER A 381 32.18 19.66 30.69
N SER A 382 32.60 20.45 29.70
CA SER A 382 33.89 21.11 29.67
C SER A 382 33.94 22.23 30.70
#